data_AF-A0A8T9IND1-F1
#
_entry.id   AF-A0A8T9IND1-F1
#
_cell.length_a   1.000
_cell.length_b   1.000
_cell.length_c   1.000
_cell.angle_alpha   90.00
_cell.angle_beta   90.00
_cell.angle_gamma   90.00
#
_symmetry.space_group_name_H-M   'P 1'
#
loop_
_entity.id
_entity.type
_entity.pdbx_description
1 polymer ?
#
loop_
_entity_poly.entity_id
_entity_poly.type
_entity_poly.pdbx_seq_one_letter_code
_entity_poly.pdbx_strand_id
1 'polypeptide(L)'
;MSVIYQTTITRIGQSAKEALGEQMLITFREGAPADIEEFCFIHCHGELTGALQPGARCELGQHCYPVTAVGSVAEQNLRELGHITLRFDGLREAEFPGTVHVAGPVPDDIAPGCILTFVA
;
A
#
# COMPACT_ATOMS: atom_id res chain seq x y z
N MET A 1 7.55 6.54 16.98
CA MET A 1 7.14 6.23 15.60
C MET A 1 8.40 6.24 14.77
N SER A 2 8.82 5.06 14.35
CA SER A 2 9.96 4.85 13.46
C SER A 2 9.41 4.43 12.09
N VAL A 3 10.07 4.85 11.03
CA VAL A 3 9.72 4.41 9.68
C VAL A 3 10.12 2.95 9.54
N ILE A 4 9.13 2.08 9.37
CA ILE A 4 9.34 0.64 9.17
C ILE A 4 9.42 0.28 7.69
N TYR A 5 8.83 1.08 6.81
CA TYR A 5 8.90 0.89 5.37
C TYR A 5 8.78 2.24 4.69
N GLN A 6 9.57 2.47 3.64
CA GLN A 6 9.42 3.64 2.79
C GLN A 6 9.70 3.24 1.35
N THR A 7 8.82 3.66 0.46
CA THR A 7 8.99 3.53 -0.98
C THR A 7 8.46 4.75 -1.72
N THR A 8 8.87 4.90 -2.98
CA THR A 8 8.39 5.95 -3.87
C THR A 8 7.69 5.29 -5.04
N ILE A 9 6.45 5.71 -5.31
CA ILE A 9 5.68 5.29 -6.48
C ILE A 9 6.39 5.83 -7.72
N THR A 10 6.82 4.97 -8.62
CA THR A 10 7.49 5.36 -9.87
C THR A 10 6.53 5.34 -11.05
N ARG A 11 5.57 4.42 -11.04
CA ARG A 11 4.57 4.25 -12.10
C ARG A 11 3.22 3.90 -11.52
N ILE A 12 2.18 4.26 -12.26
CA ILE A 12 0.80 4.03 -11.87
C ILE A 12 0.08 3.49 -13.08
N GLY A 13 -0.49 2.30 -12.92
CA GLY A 13 -1.31 1.69 -13.94
C GLY A 13 -2.56 2.51 -14.27
N GLN A 14 -3.03 2.41 -15.50
CA GLN A 14 -4.26 3.05 -15.96
C GLN A 14 -5.46 2.65 -15.09
N SER A 15 -5.64 1.36 -14.86
CA SER A 15 -6.76 0.80 -14.08
C SER A 15 -6.46 0.77 -12.58
N ALA A 16 -5.23 1.05 -12.15
CA ALA A 16 -4.91 1.23 -10.73
C ALA A 16 -5.70 2.40 -10.12
N LYS A 17 -5.97 3.46 -10.91
CA LYS A 17 -6.82 4.59 -10.49
C LYS A 17 -8.29 4.20 -10.33
N GLU A 18 -8.79 3.26 -11.13
CA GLU A 18 -10.15 2.75 -10.99
C GLU A 18 -10.30 1.95 -9.70
N ALA A 19 -9.32 1.08 -9.39
CA ALA A 19 -9.26 0.38 -8.10
C ALA A 19 -9.23 1.37 -6.93
N LEU A 20 -8.49 2.47 -7.07
CA LEU A 20 -8.46 3.53 -6.07
C LEU A 20 -9.85 4.15 -5.86
N GLY A 21 -10.63 4.35 -6.92
CA GLY A 21 -12.04 4.79 -6.82
C GLY A 21 -12.91 3.86 -5.96
N GLU A 22 -12.62 2.56 -5.97
CA GLU A 22 -13.26 1.53 -5.15
C GLU A 22 -12.60 1.37 -3.77
N GLN A 23 -11.85 2.37 -3.31
CA GLN A 23 -11.13 2.36 -2.02
C GLN A 23 -10.09 1.24 -1.91
N MET A 24 -9.53 0.80 -3.03
CA MET A 24 -8.54 -0.27 -3.09
C MET A 24 -7.26 0.20 -3.80
N LEU A 25 -6.13 0.12 -3.12
CA LEU A 25 -4.82 0.47 -3.67
C LEU A 25 -3.94 -0.77 -3.65
N ILE A 26 -3.63 -1.28 -4.84
CA ILE A 26 -2.77 -2.47 -5.01
C ILE A 26 -1.38 -1.98 -5.39
N THR A 27 -0.39 -2.22 -4.53
CA THR A 27 1.00 -1.88 -4.84
C THR A 27 1.70 -3.05 -5.48
N PHE A 28 2.76 -2.78 -6.25
CA PHE A 28 3.67 -3.81 -6.73
C PHE A 28 5.08 -3.22 -6.87
N ARG A 29 6.12 -4.03 -6.66
CA ARG A 29 7.49 -3.59 -6.93
C ARG A 29 7.79 -3.45 -8.42
N GLU A 30 8.83 -2.71 -8.75
CA GLU A 30 9.43 -2.75 -10.09
C GLU A 30 9.82 -4.19 -10.48
N GLY A 31 9.38 -4.62 -11.67
CA GLY A 31 9.57 -5.99 -12.17
C GLY A 31 8.28 -6.79 -12.35
N ALA A 32 7.12 -6.22 -12.06
CA ALA A 32 5.84 -6.80 -12.45
C ALA A 32 5.73 -6.87 -13.99
N PRO A 33 5.05 -7.89 -14.56
CA PRO A 33 4.76 -7.92 -15.99
C PRO A 33 3.83 -6.76 -16.38
N ALA A 34 4.02 -6.20 -17.58
CA ALA A 34 3.30 -5.01 -18.05
C ALA A 34 1.78 -5.09 -17.89
N ASP A 35 1.21 -6.28 -18.13
CA ASP A 35 -0.22 -6.55 -17.98
C ASP A 35 -0.73 -6.31 -16.54
N ILE A 36 0.10 -6.62 -15.52
CA ILE A 36 -0.21 -6.39 -14.11
C ILE A 36 0.13 -4.95 -13.69
N GLU A 37 1.18 -4.36 -14.26
CA GLU A 37 1.55 -2.97 -13.99
C GLU A 37 0.41 -2.00 -14.31
N GLU A 38 -0.45 -2.31 -15.28
CA GLU A 38 -1.62 -1.50 -15.64
C GLU A 38 -2.70 -1.46 -14.55
N PHE A 39 -2.71 -2.41 -13.61
CA PHE A 39 -3.66 -2.49 -12.51
C PHE A 39 -3.05 -2.14 -11.14
N CYS A 40 -1.74 -1.86 -11.08
CA CYS A 40 -1.01 -1.67 -9.83
C CYS A 40 -0.28 -0.33 -9.74
N PHE A 41 -0.01 0.09 -8.51
CA PHE A 41 0.90 1.19 -8.19
C PHE A 41 2.31 0.63 -8.09
N ILE A 42 3.12 0.91 -9.10
CA ILE A 42 4.50 0.44 -9.19
C ILE A 42 5.41 1.35 -8.39
N HIS A 43 6.20 0.76 -7.51
CA HIS A 43 7.13 1.48 -6.66
C HIS A 43 8.50 0.83 -6.58
N CYS A 44 9.50 1.62 -6.21
CA CYS A 44 10.85 1.11 -5.99
C CYS A 44 10.91 0.11 -4.83
N HIS A 45 11.99 -0.66 -4.78
CA HIS A 45 12.23 -1.53 -3.63
C HIS A 45 12.41 -0.69 -2.36
N GLY A 46 11.42 -0.75 -1.47
CA GLY A 46 11.52 -0.21 -0.11
C GLY A 46 12.14 -1.24 0.83
N GLU A 47 12.87 -0.80 1.85
CA GLU A 47 13.36 -1.70 2.89
C GLU A 47 12.35 -1.77 4.03
N LEU A 48 11.85 -2.97 4.31
CA LEU A 48 11.01 -3.24 5.46
C LEU A 48 11.89 -3.58 6.66
N THR A 49 12.04 -2.63 7.58
CA THR A 49 12.89 -2.71 8.77
C THR A 49 12.12 -3.09 10.04
N GLY A 50 10.78 -3.07 10.00
CA GLY A 50 9.92 -3.41 11.12
C GLY A 50 8.68 -4.22 10.72
N ALA A 51 7.84 -4.53 11.70
CA ALA A 51 6.67 -5.36 11.49
C ALA A 51 5.43 -4.52 11.10
N LEU A 52 4.70 -4.95 10.08
CA LEU A 52 3.46 -4.29 9.66
C LEU A 52 2.30 -4.88 10.46
N GLN A 53 1.77 -4.12 11.42
CA GLN A 53 0.71 -4.58 12.33
C GLN A 53 -0.38 -3.52 12.52
N PRO A 54 -1.60 -3.92 12.94
CA PRO A 54 -2.64 -2.97 13.32
C PRO A 54 -2.13 -2.01 14.40
N GLY A 55 -2.40 -0.72 14.25
CA GLY A 55 -1.83 0.36 15.05
C GLY A 55 -0.66 1.09 14.40
N ALA A 56 -0.08 0.53 13.33
CA ALA A 56 0.81 1.28 12.44
C ALA A 56 0.06 2.40 11.72
N ARG A 57 0.78 3.29 11.04
CA ARG A 57 0.23 4.37 10.23
C ARG A 57 0.87 4.34 8.85
N CYS A 58 0.03 4.35 7.83
CA CYS A 58 0.41 4.45 6.43
C CYS A 58 0.32 5.91 6.01
N GLU A 59 1.40 6.48 5.50
CA GLU A 59 1.48 7.85 5.03
C GLU A 59 1.71 7.79 3.52
N LEU A 60 0.82 8.43 2.77
CA LEU A 60 0.85 8.45 1.31
C LEU A 60 0.82 9.90 0.85
N GLY A 61 1.99 10.42 0.49
CA GLY A 61 2.18 11.83 0.18
C GLY A 61 1.85 12.72 1.37
N GLN A 62 0.74 13.45 1.29
CA GLN A 62 0.25 14.32 2.39
C GLN A 62 -0.85 13.66 3.24
N HIS A 63 -1.32 12.48 2.83
CA HIS A 63 -2.38 11.78 3.53
C HIS A 63 -1.80 10.81 4.56
N CYS A 64 -2.54 10.64 5.65
CA CYS A 64 -2.12 9.78 6.74
C CYS A 64 -3.28 8.89 7.18
N TYR A 65 -3.04 7.59 7.14
CA TYR A 65 -4.03 6.55 7.32
C TYR A 65 -3.62 5.61 8.46
N PRO A 66 -4.30 5.64 9.61
CA PRO A 66 -4.11 4.64 10.65
C PRO A 66 -4.47 3.23 10.13
N VAL A 67 -3.55 2.28 10.31
CA VAL A 67 -3.74 0.87 9.97
C VAL A 67 -4.61 0.22 11.03
N THR A 68 -5.76 -0.28 10.61
CA THR A 68 -6.77 -0.90 11.50
C THR A 68 -6.69 -2.42 11.50
N ALA A 69 -6.27 -3.02 10.39
CA ALA A 69 -6.03 -4.45 10.28
C ALA A 69 -4.91 -4.77 9.27
N VAL A 70 -4.19 -5.85 9.51
CA VAL A 70 -3.14 -6.35 8.60
C VAL A 70 -3.34 -7.85 8.44
N GLY A 71 -3.40 -8.31 7.19
CA GLY A 71 -3.46 -9.73 6.89
C GLY A 71 -2.13 -10.43 7.18
N SER A 72 -2.20 -11.72 7.52
CA SER A 72 -1.05 -12.51 7.99
C SER A 72 0.12 -12.61 6.99
N VAL A 73 -0.12 -12.44 5.68
CA VAL A 73 0.93 -12.49 4.64
C VAL A 73 1.19 -11.14 3.97
N ALA A 74 0.49 -10.07 4.38
CA ALA A 74 0.64 -8.75 3.78
C ALA A 74 2.09 -8.23 3.95
N GLU A 75 2.66 -8.42 5.14
CA GLU A 75 4.05 -8.05 5.42
C GLU A 75 5.04 -8.81 4.52
N GLN A 76 4.89 -10.13 4.42
CA GLN A 76 5.76 -10.96 3.59
C GLN A 76 5.64 -10.58 2.11
N ASN A 77 4.42 -10.37 1.60
CA ASN A 77 4.23 -9.97 0.21
C ASN A 77 4.81 -8.58 -0.07
N LEU A 78 4.70 -7.63 0.87
CA LEU A 78 5.35 -6.33 0.75
C LEU A 78 6.87 -6.46 0.68
N ARG A 79 7.44 -7.35 1.50
CA ARG A 79 8.89 -7.56 1.58
C ARG A 79 9.46 -8.28 0.37
N GLU A 80 8.80 -9.32 -0.11
CA GLU A 80 9.30 -10.17 -1.20
C GLU A 80 8.92 -9.60 -2.57
N LEU A 81 7.67 -9.19 -2.72
CA LEU A 81 7.06 -8.79 -4.00
C LEU A 81 6.74 -7.29 -4.06
N GLY A 82 6.85 -6.52 -2.98
CA GLY A 82 6.30 -5.16 -2.93
C GLY A 82 4.78 -5.14 -3.13
N HIS A 83 4.11 -6.28 -2.96
CA HIS A 83 2.72 -6.42 -3.33
C HIS A 83 1.82 -6.46 -2.11
N ILE A 84 0.99 -5.44 -1.93
CA ILE A 84 -0.07 -5.43 -0.92
C ILE A 84 -1.32 -4.78 -1.47
N THR A 85 -2.45 -5.15 -0.87
CA THR A 85 -3.73 -4.49 -1.14
C THR A 85 -4.09 -3.62 0.05
N LEU A 86 -4.03 -2.31 -0.10
CA LEU A 86 -4.51 -1.35 0.88
C LEU A 86 -6.00 -1.08 0.64
N ARG A 87 -6.84 -1.27 1.65
CA ARG A 87 -8.27 -0.89 1.61
C ARG A 87 -8.54 0.26 2.57
N PHE A 88 -9.20 1.30 2.07
CA PHE A 88 -9.57 2.49 2.84
C PHE A 88 -10.96 2.38 3.50
N ASP A 89 -11.37 1.16 3.88
CA ASP A 89 -12.67 0.89 4.50
C ASP A 89 -12.64 1.07 6.03
N GLY A 90 -11.44 0.98 6.64
CA GLY A 90 -11.26 1.07 8.09
C GLY A 90 -11.70 -0.17 8.86
N LEU A 91 -11.85 -1.32 8.19
CA LEU A 91 -12.17 -2.59 8.86
C LEU A 91 -11.09 -2.98 9.86
N ARG A 92 -11.52 -3.62 10.95
CA ARG A 92 -10.65 -4.12 12.01
C ARG A 92 -10.21 -5.56 11.81
N GLU A 93 -10.69 -6.19 10.75
CA GLU A 93 -10.36 -7.57 10.40
C GLU A 93 -9.93 -7.64 8.95
N ALA A 94 -8.83 -8.37 8.70
CA ALA A 94 -8.31 -8.54 7.35
C ALA A 94 -9.12 -9.63 6.63
N GLU A 95 -9.98 -9.21 5.70
CA GLU A 95 -10.74 -10.13 4.83
C GLU A 95 -9.83 -11.09 4.04
N PHE A 96 -8.66 -10.61 3.63
CA PHE A 96 -7.67 -11.39 2.91
C PHE A 96 -6.31 -11.31 3.60
N PRO A 97 -5.51 -12.38 3.55
CA PRO A 97 -4.25 -12.43 4.27
C PRO A 97 -3.20 -11.47 3.67
N GLY A 98 -3.37 -11.00 2.42
CA GLY A 98 -2.51 -9.99 1.78
C GLY A 98 -3.03 -8.55 1.85
N THR A 99 -4.14 -8.32 2.55
CA THR A 99 -4.81 -7.01 2.59
C THR A 99 -4.52 -6.27 3.88
N VAL A 100 -4.33 -4.96 3.76
CA VAL A 100 -4.11 -4.01 4.84
C VAL A 100 -5.30 -3.06 4.86
N HIS A 101 -6.03 -3.03 5.96
CA HIS A 101 -7.13 -2.09 6.14
C HIS A 101 -6.62 -0.86 6.85
N VAL A 102 -6.99 0.29 6.32
CA VAL A 102 -6.66 1.59 6.88
C VAL A 102 -7.92 2.44 7.00
N ALA A 103 -8.00 3.26 8.04
CA ALA A 103 -9.11 4.17 8.22
C ALA A 103 -8.76 5.57 7.67
N GLY A 104 -9.63 6.11 6.83
CA GLY A 104 -9.51 7.46 6.29
C GLY A 104 -10.04 7.59 4.86
N PRO A 105 -10.12 8.81 4.33
CA PRO A 105 -10.60 9.04 2.98
C PRO A 105 -9.56 8.61 1.94
N VAL A 106 -9.97 7.79 0.97
CA VAL A 106 -9.12 7.42 -0.17
C VAL A 106 -8.59 8.68 -0.86
N PRO A 107 -7.30 8.73 -1.26
CA PRO A 107 -6.77 9.91 -1.93
C PRO A 107 -7.40 10.04 -3.33
N ASP A 108 -7.74 11.27 -3.72
CA ASP A 108 -8.34 11.57 -5.04
C ASP A 108 -7.40 11.27 -6.21
N ASP A 109 -6.10 11.55 -6.04
CA ASP A 109 -5.08 11.25 -7.05
C ASP A 109 -3.74 10.92 -6.37
N ILE A 110 -3.05 9.96 -6.96
CA ILE A 110 -1.67 9.62 -6.60
C ILE A 110 -0.86 9.88 -7.87
N ALA A 111 0.20 10.65 -7.73
CA ALA A 111 1.13 10.92 -8.81
C ALA A 111 2.40 10.05 -8.68
N PRO A 112 3.07 9.70 -9.78
CA PRO A 112 4.43 9.16 -9.70
C PRO A 112 5.34 10.19 -9.01
N GLY A 113 6.21 9.71 -8.14
CA GLY A 113 7.00 10.51 -7.19
C GLY A 113 6.38 10.60 -5.80
N CYS A 114 5.15 10.11 -5.61
CA CYS A 114 4.52 10.07 -4.29
C CYS A 114 5.25 9.09 -3.38
N ILE A 115 5.48 9.49 -2.13
CA ILE A 115 6.16 8.67 -1.13
C ILE A 115 5.11 7.91 -0.32
N LEU A 116 5.23 6.60 -0.26
CA LEU A 116 4.45 5.71 0.59
C LEU A 116 5.35 5.25 1.75
N THR A 117 4.95 5.58 2.96
CA THR A 117 5.70 5.32 4.18
C THR A 117 4.81 4.59 5.18
N PHE A 118 5.28 3.50 5.76
CA PHE A 118 4.66 2.91 6.95
C PHE A 118 5.51 3.26 8.18
N VAL A 119 4.84 3.72 9.23
CA VAL A 119 5.43 4.04 10.53
C VAL A 119 4.75 3.22 11.62
N ALA A 120 5.56 2.63 12.51
CA ALA A 120 5.11 1.90 13.69
C ALA A 120 5.94 2.28 14.93
#